data_AF-A0AAU2RHD6-F1
#
_entry.id   AF-A0AAU2RHD6-F1
#
_cell.length_a   1.000
_cell.length_b   1.000
_cell.length_c   1.000
_cell.angle_alpha   90.00
_cell.angle_beta   90.00
_cell.angle_gamma   90.00
#
_symmetry.space_group_name_H-M   'P 1'
#
loop_
_entity.id
_entity.type
_entity.pdbx_description
1 polymer ?
#
loop_
_entity_poly.entity_id
_entity_poly.type
_entity_poly.pdbx_seq_one_letter_code
_entity_poly.pdbx_strand_id
1 'polypeptide(L)'
;MSPQPIPRYIERLALKFANEEAERARKANTKEGSQAIARRLEAESDAAGFSSVKEYIKNLTEDVEGVEAPDGTTPTSAFWSHGIPHPDAPVNWRNEHFLDNRYIAEAWAKTQNQRNPESAQTLETTDGGRRLNEMYLFEGAVREALGGEDQGFTYEWARECWAGISETYATAAKGPVVVFAETAHTRSILYNQELPTLHTNEHVGLDNINFAYPAPKEWPKETRTEVGTHAVRAQVQVDDPSLPHYIDPTAYPTQDPAAREAAVDAECAAVTAERSERAAEAATAPTTETKAPEAESPAREAPEQPAAKNPAASIPVWQVGFKPTPVKLEAGASGPTTPSTAPPAPDLEKQSAAPGLE
;
A
#
# COMPACT_ATOMS: atom_id res chain seq x y z
N MET A 1 -18.29 -0.57 22.51
CA MET A 1 -18.20 0.81 22.02
C MET A 1 -18.54 0.79 20.54
N SER A 2 -19.37 1.71 20.03
CA SER A 2 -19.65 1.78 18.58
C SER A 2 -18.37 2.12 17.82
N PRO A 3 -18.10 1.48 16.67
CA PRO A 3 -17.03 1.91 15.77
C PRO A 3 -17.16 3.40 15.49
N GLN A 4 -16.11 4.14 15.84
CA GLN A 4 -16.04 5.55 15.53
C GLN A 4 -15.97 5.67 14.00
N PRO A 5 -16.83 6.49 13.37
CA PRO A 5 -16.78 6.72 11.93
C PRO A 5 -15.42 7.32 11.52
N ILE A 6 -15.12 7.27 10.23
CA ILE A 6 -13.97 8.00 9.64
C ILE A 6 -13.99 9.43 10.19
N PRO A 7 -12.87 9.95 10.71
CA PRO A 7 -12.84 11.32 11.21
C PRO A 7 -13.30 12.30 10.12
N ARG A 8 -14.24 13.20 10.44
CA ARG A 8 -14.85 14.15 9.49
C ARG A 8 -13.84 15.01 8.72
N TYR A 9 -12.64 15.22 9.25
CA TYR A 9 -11.60 15.97 8.53
C TYR A 9 -10.91 15.12 7.46
N ILE A 10 -10.75 13.80 7.68
CA ILE A 10 -10.26 12.84 6.68
C ILE A 10 -11.32 12.68 5.60
N GLU A 11 -12.57 12.45 5.99
CA GLU A 11 -13.70 12.28 5.06
C GLU A 11 -13.85 13.48 4.11
N ARG A 12 -13.85 14.71 4.63
CA ARG A 12 -13.92 15.93 3.79
C ARG A 12 -12.76 16.05 2.81
N LEU A 13 -11.55 15.67 3.23
CA LEU A 13 -10.36 15.72 2.38
C LEU A 13 -10.41 14.60 1.31
N ALA A 14 -10.87 13.41 1.68
CA ALA A 14 -11.08 12.28 0.77
C ALA A 14 -12.12 12.63 -0.30
N LEU A 15 -13.24 13.25 0.08
CA LEU A 15 -14.24 13.75 -0.88
C LEU A 15 -13.66 14.79 -1.83
N LYS A 16 -12.81 15.69 -1.33
CA LYS A 16 -12.12 16.66 -2.19
C LYS A 16 -11.24 15.93 -3.22
N PHE A 17 -10.42 14.98 -2.78
CA PHE A 17 -9.57 14.19 -3.68
C PHE A 17 -10.37 13.40 -4.71
N ALA A 18 -11.45 12.72 -4.27
CA ALA A 18 -12.31 11.96 -5.14
C ALA A 18 -12.92 12.83 -6.24
N ASN A 19 -13.45 14.01 -5.89
CA ASN A 19 -14.04 14.92 -6.86
C ASN A 19 -12.98 15.51 -7.81
N GLU A 20 -11.81 15.90 -7.31
CA GLU A 20 -10.71 16.38 -8.16
C GLU A 20 -10.23 15.32 -9.15
N GLU A 21 -10.12 14.06 -8.70
CA GLU A 21 -9.73 12.95 -9.57
C GLU A 21 -10.82 12.61 -10.59
N ALA A 22 -12.10 12.63 -10.19
CA ALA A 22 -13.21 12.41 -11.12
C ALA A 22 -13.26 13.48 -12.23
N GLU A 23 -12.96 14.75 -11.92
CA GLU A 23 -12.82 15.80 -12.92
C GLU A 23 -11.66 15.53 -13.88
N ARG A 24 -10.49 15.11 -13.36
CA ARG A 24 -9.32 14.78 -14.18
C ARG A 24 -9.55 13.55 -15.06
N ALA A 25 -10.15 12.49 -14.51
CA ALA A 25 -10.51 11.28 -15.25
C ALA A 25 -11.51 11.60 -16.37
N ARG A 26 -12.53 12.42 -16.11
CA ARG A 26 -13.45 12.88 -17.16
C ARG A 26 -12.73 13.61 -18.28
N LYS A 27 -11.75 14.47 -17.95
CA LYS A 27 -10.92 15.15 -18.94
C LYS A 27 -10.06 14.16 -19.71
N ALA A 28 -9.43 13.19 -19.04
CA ALA A 28 -8.63 12.13 -19.68
C ALA A 28 -9.47 11.29 -20.65
N ASN A 29 -10.75 11.08 -20.36
CA ASN A 29 -11.67 10.32 -21.19
C ASN A 29 -12.26 11.12 -22.38
N THR A 30 -11.88 12.39 -22.55
CA THR A 30 -12.18 13.15 -23.78
C THR A 30 -11.20 12.81 -24.90
N LYS A 31 -11.57 13.05 -26.16
CA LYS A 31 -10.69 12.82 -27.32
C LYS A 31 -9.39 13.62 -27.21
N GLU A 32 -9.47 14.90 -26.85
CA GLU A 32 -8.28 15.75 -26.70
C GLU A 32 -7.42 15.29 -25.53
N GLY A 33 -8.04 14.94 -24.40
CA GLY A 33 -7.34 14.48 -23.20
C GLY A 33 -6.61 13.16 -23.43
N SER A 34 -7.29 12.16 -24.00
CA SER A 34 -6.71 10.84 -24.24
C SER A 34 -5.55 10.90 -25.23
N GLN A 35 -5.70 11.65 -26.31
CA GLN A 35 -4.62 11.87 -27.28
C GLN A 35 -3.43 12.63 -26.69
N ALA A 36 -3.67 13.58 -25.78
CA ALA A 36 -2.59 14.28 -25.11
C ALA A 36 -1.81 13.36 -24.17
N ILE A 37 -2.52 12.46 -23.45
CA ILE A 37 -1.88 11.45 -22.60
C ILE A 37 -1.08 10.46 -23.45
N ALA A 38 -1.66 9.92 -24.53
CA ALA A 38 -0.97 8.99 -25.42
C ALA A 38 0.32 9.58 -25.99
N ARG A 39 0.28 10.79 -26.56
CA ARG A 39 1.47 11.48 -27.08
C ARG A 39 2.54 11.75 -26.02
N ARG A 40 2.11 12.07 -24.79
CA ARG A 40 3.05 12.26 -23.67
C ARG A 40 3.75 10.94 -23.33
N LEU A 41 3.00 9.84 -23.26
CA LEU A 41 3.54 8.51 -22.96
C LEU A 41 4.49 8.02 -24.06
N GLU A 42 4.16 8.27 -25.34
CA GLU A 42 5.07 8.02 -26.47
C GLU A 42 6.38 8.80 -26.32
N ALA A 43 6.30 10.10 -26.07
CA ALA A 43 7.49 10.95 -25.91
C ALA A 43 8.35 10.55 -24.71
N GLU A 44 7.74 10.13 -23.60
CA GLU A 44 8.46 9.64 -22.42
C GLU A 44 9.10 8.28 -22.65
N SER A 45 8.38 7.36 -23.31
CA SER A 45 8.91 6.07 -23.72
C SER A 45 10.15 6.25 -24.62
N ASP A 46 10.06 7.12 -25.62
CA ASP A 46 11.16 7.44 -26.53
C ASP A 46 12.34 8.06 -25.79
N ALA A 47 12.07 9.02 -24.88
CA ALA A 47 13.11 9.69 -24.09
C ALA A 47 13.83 8.73 -23.12
N ALA A 48 13.12 7.74 -22.60
CA ALA A 48 13.68 6.68 -21.76
C ALA A 48 14.32 5.52 -22.56
N GLY A 49 14.24 5.56 -23.91
CA GLY A 49 14.89 4.59 -24.78
C GLY A 49 14.15 3.25 -24.92
N PHE A 50 12.86 3.20 -24.57
CA PHE A 50 12.05 2.00 -24.73
C PHE A 50 11.52 1.86 -26.15
N SER A 51 11.37 0.61 -26.61
CA SER A 51 10.88 0.32 -27.97
C SER A 51 9.38 0.53 -28.13
N SER A 52 8.65 0.60 -27.01
CA SER A 52 7.20 0.82 -26.99
C SER A 52 6.72 1.39 -25.66
N VAL A 53 5.59 2.10 -25.69
CA VAL A 53 4.90 2.59 -24.48
C VAL A 53 4.56 1.46 -23.51
N LYS A 54 4.23 0.26 -24.02
CA LYS A 54 3.89 -0.90 -23.18
C LYS A 54 5.09 -1.40 -22.39
N GLU A 55 6.27 -1.43 -23.02
CA GLU A 55 7.54 -1.78 -22.36
C GLU A 55 7.91 -0.72 -21.31
N TYR A 56 7.79 0.56 -21.65
CA TYR A 56 8.02 1.67 -20.72
C TYR A 56 7.13 1.58 -19.48
N ILE A 57 5.82 1.39 -19.66
CA ILE A 57 4.88 1.28 -18.54
C ILE A 57 5.19 0.05 -17.71
N LYS A 58 5.47 -1.11 -18.34
CA LYS A 58 5.85 -2.32 -17.60
C LYS A 58 7.09 -2.09 -16.74
N ASN A 59 8.12 -1.45 -17.28
CA ASN A 59 9.33 -1.15 -16.52
C ASN A 59 9.04 -0.23 -15.32
N LEU A 60 8.18 0.78 -15.48
CA LEU A 60 7.74 1.64 -14.37
C LEU A 60 7.06 0.82 -13.26
N THR A 61 6.34 -0.26 -13.59
CA THR A 61 5.68 -1.09 -12.56
C THR A 61 6.64 -1.97 -11.77
N GLU A 62 7.83 -2.23 -12.31
CA GLU A 62 8.89 -3.03 -11.69
C GLU A 62 9.95 -2.16 -11.00
N ASP A 63 9.85 -0.83 -11.13
CA ASP A 63 10.79 0.14 -10.59
C ASP A 63 10.62 0.32 -9.08
N VAL A 64 11.54 -0.27 -8.32
CA VAL A 64 11.58 -0.21 -6.86
C VAL A 64 11.83 1.23 -6.38
N GLU A 65 12.71 1.99 -7.05
CA GLU A 65 13.03 3.36 -6.64
C GLU A 65 11.78 4.27 -6.74
N GLY A 66 10.90 3.99 -7.70
CA GLY A 66 9.63 4.71 -7.87
C GLY A 66 8.61 4.49 -6.74
N VAL A 67 8.77 3.46 -5.91
CA VAL A 67 7.82 3.14 -4.82
C VAL A 67 8.44 3.16 -3.42
N GLU A 68 9.76 3.21 -3.33
CA GLU A 68 10.46 3.30 -2.05
C GLU A 68 10.15 4.61 -1.31
N ALA A 69 10.22 4.53 0.01
CA ALA A 69 10.14 5.71 0.86
C ALA A 69 11.44 6.51 0.79
N PRO A 70 11.43 7.83 1.07
CA PRO A 70 12.63 8.65 1.11
C PRO A 70 13.71 8.05 2.03
N ASP A 71 14.98 8.22 1.63
CA ASP A 71 16.13 7.74 2.38
C ASP A 71 16.08 8.13 3.86
N GLY A 72 16.28 7.14 4.73
CA GLY A 72 16.28 7.33 6.18
C GLY A 72 14.88 7.41 6.81
N THR A 73 13.82 7.15 6.04
CA THR A 73 12.44 7.11 6.54
C THR A 73 11.86 5.69 6.50
N THR A 74 10.86 5.45 7.34
CA THR A 74 10.06 4.21 7.35
C THR A 74 8.60 4.57 7.60
N PRO A 75 7.91 5.18 6.62
CA PRO A 75 6.52 5.56 6.76
C PRO A 75 5.64 4.32 7.00
N THR A 76 4.50 4.52 7.65
CA THR A 76 3.45 3.50 7.63
C THR A 76 2.87 3.40 6.22
N SER A 77 3.05 2.25 5.58
CA SER A 77 2.52 1.99 4.24
C SER A 77 1.02 1.70 4.30
N ALA A 78 0.25 2.44 3.51
CA ALA A 78 -1.19 2.27 3.40
C ALA A 78 -1.57 1.57 2.09
N PHE A 79 -2.45 0.59 2.23
CA PHE A 79 -3.09 -0.18 1.17
C PHE A 79 -4.61 -0.07 1.32
N TRP A 80 -5.36 -0.41 0.28
CA TRP A 80 -6.81 -0.22 0.29
C TRP A 80 -7.53 -1.25 -0.60
N SER A 81 -8.81 -1.46 -0.33
CA SER A 81 -9.72 -2.21 -1.21
C SER A 81 -10.98 -1.37 -1.45
N HIS A 82 -12.02 -1.94 -2.06
CA HIS A 82 -13.29 -1.26 -2.39
C HIS A 82 -13.70 -0.16 -1.41
N GLY A 83 -14.19 0.95 -1.94
CA GLY A 83 -14.76 2.05 -1.18
C GLY A 83 -16.04 1.75 -0.40
N ILE A 84 -16.68 2.83 0.04
CA ILE A 84 -17.94 2.80 0.79
C ILE A 84 -18.98 3.70 0.12
N PRO A 85 -20.28 3.35 0.17
CA PRO A 85 -21.33 4.25 -0.30
C PRO A 85 -21.26 5.59 0.44
N HIS A 86 -21.28 6.68 -0.31
CA HIS A 86 -21.22 8.02 0.28
C HIS A 86 -21.96 9.03 -0.61
N PRO A 87 -22.99 9.74 -0.13
CA PRO A 87 -23.89 10.55 -0.97
C PRO A 87 -23.20 11.68 -1.74
N ASP A 88 -22.14 12.28 -1.17
CA ASP A 88 -21.42 13.38 -1.80
C ASP A 88 -20.20 12.94 -2.65
N ALA A 89 -19.96 11.64 -2.78
CA ALA A 89 -18.86 11.13 -3.59
C ALA A 89 -19.22 11.13 -5.08
N PRO A 90 -18.25 11.13 -6.00
CA PRO A 90 -18.50 10.88 -7.41
C PRO A 90 -19.26 9.55 -7.63
N VAL A 91 -19.97 9.47 -8.75
CA VAL A 91 -20.59 8.21 -9.16
C VAL A 91 -19.53 7.26 -9.74
N ASN A 92 -19.62 5.99 -9.36
CA ASN A 92 -18.79 4.92 -9.93
C ASN A 92 -19.35 4.44 -11.28
N TRP A 93 -18.74 3.40 -11.86
CA TRP A 93 -19.18 2.78 -13.12
C TRP A 93 -20.59 2.15 -13.07
N ARG A 94 -21.13 1.91 -11.87
CA ARG A 94 -22.52 1.46 -11.64
C ARG A 94 -23.50 2.61 -11.45
N ASN A 95 -23.04 3.85 -11.63
CA ASN A 95 -23.82 5.06 -11.37
C ASN A 95 -24.27 5.19 -9.90
N GLU A 96 -23.44 4.72 -8.96
CA GLU A 96 -23.68 4.79 -7.52
C GLU A 96 -22.68 5.75 -6.87
N HIS A 97 -23.14 6.60 -5.96
CA HIS A 97 -22.27 7.50 -5.20
C HIS A 97 -21.39 6.70 -4.23
N PHE A 98 -20.08 6.68 -4.49
CA PHE A 98 -19.17 5.74 -3.85
C PHE A 98 -17.81 6.39 -3.59
N LEU A 99 -17.39 6.46 -2.32
CA LEU A 99 -16.10 7.00 -1.92
C LEU A 99 -15.07 5.87 -1.84
N ASP A 100 -14.16 5.84 -2.81
CA ASP A 100 -13.05 4.87 -2.80
C ASP A 100 -12.19 5.02 -1.54
N ASN A 101 -11.83 3.89 -0.91
CA ASN A 101 -10.94 3.87 0.25
C ASN A 101 -9.54 4.37 -0.10
N ARG A 102 -9.14 4.35 -1.38
CA ARG A 102 -7.97 5.06 -1.88
C ARG A 102 -7.91 6.49 -1.35
N TYR A 103 -8.98 7.26 -1.56
CA TYR A 103 -9.00 8.68 -1.20
C TYR A 103 -9.01 8.89 0.32
N ILE A 104 -9.55 7.92 1.07
CA ILE A 104 -9.51 7.91 2.54
C ILE A 104 -8.08 7.64 3.01
N ALA A 105 -7.37 6.69 2.40
CA ALA A 105 -5.97 6.40 2.67
C ALA A 105 -5.08 7.61 2.35
N GLU A 106 -5.24 8.24 1.17
CA GLU A 106 -4.49 9.44 0.78
C GLU A 106 -4.76 10.62 1.75
N ALA A 107 -6.02 10.82 2.14
CA ALA A 107 -6.40 11.87 3.09
C ALA A 107 -5.82 11.62 4.50
N TRP A 108 -5.80 10.36 4.93
CA TRP A 108 -5.14 9.96 6.16
C TRP A 108 -3.63 10.21 6.07
N ALA A 109 -2.95 9.73 5.02
CA ALA A 109 -1.52 9.88 4.85
C ALA A 109 -1.10 11.35 4.83
N LYS A 110 -1.84 12.18 4.08
CA LYS A 110 -1.63 13.64 4.08
C LYS A 110 -1.77 14.25 5.48
N THR A 111 -2.75 13.80 6.26
CA THR A 111 -2.94 14.32 7.62
C THR A 111 -1.83 13.86 8.58
N GLN A 112 -1.32 12.63 8.43
CA GLN A 112 -0.17 12.16 9.21
C GLN A 112 1.08 12.95 8.84
N ASN A 113 1.35 13.13 7.55
CA ASN A 113 2.50 13.87 7.04
C ASN A 113 2.49 15.36 7.43
N GLN A 114 1.32 15.96 7.62
CA GLN A 114 1.20 17.31 8.19
C GLN A 114 1.63 17.39 9.67
N ARG A 115 1.51 16.30 10.42
CA ARG A 115 1.87 16.23 11.85
C ARG A 115 3.30 15.77 12.05
N ASN A 116 3.72 14.80 11.26
CA ASN A 116 5.05 14.24 11.23
C ASN A 116 5.41 13.96 9.77
N PRO A 117 6.24 14.80 9.13
CA PRO A 117 6.65 14.59 7.73
C PRO A 117 7.12 13.15 7.49
N GLU A 118 6.79 12.61 6.31
CA GLU A 118 7.25 11.27 5.87
C GLU A 118 6.87 10.12 6.83
N SER A 119 5.77 10.28 7.57
CA SER A 119 5.27 9.26 8.51
C SER A 119 4.27 8.28 7.91
N ALA A 120 3.71 8.61 6.75
CA ALA A 120 2.73 7.78 6.06
C ALA A 120 2.87 7.89 4.54
N GLN A 121 2.61 6.78 3.85
CA GLN A 121 2.71 6.67 2.41
C GLN A 121 1.56 5.81 1.87
N THR A 122 0.98 6.19 0.73
CA THR A 122 0.18 5.30 -0.12
C THR A 122 0.93 5.09 -1.44
N LEU A 123 0.60 4.05 -2.18
CA LEU A 123 1.15 3.83 -3.53
C LEU A 123 1.00 5.09 -4.40
N GLU A 124 -0.18 5.71 -4.41
CA GLU A 124 -0.49 6.89 -5.24
C GLU A 124 0.23 8.17 -4.79
N THR A 125 0.85 8.14 -3.61
CA THR A 125 1.70 9.24 -3.15
C THR A 125 3.17 9.07 -3.53
N THR A 126 3.61 7.86 -3.90
CA THR A 126 4.96 7.61 -4.43
C THR A 126 5.10 8.16 -5.85
N ASP A 127 6.32 8.33 -6.33
CA ASP A 127 6.56 8.88 -7.67
C ASP A 127 6.04 7.93 -8.76
N GLY A 128 6.35 6.63 -8.65
CA GLY A 128 5.89 5.59 -9.55
C GLY A 128 4.37 5.42 -9.56
N GLY A 129 3.74 5.32 -8.37
CA GLY A 129 2.28 5.18 -8.29
C GLY A 129 1.53 6.42 -8.76
N ARG A 130 2.04 7.62 -8.45
CA ARG A 130 1.50 8.88 -9.00
C ARG A 130 1.64 8.92 -10.51
N ARG A 131 2.81 8.56 -11.04
CA ARG A 131 3.08 8.52 -12.48
C ARG A 131 2.10 7.58 -13.18
N LEU A 132 1.91 6.35 -12.67
CA LEU A 132 0.96 5.40 -13.23
C LEU A 132 -0.49 5.91 -13.13
N ASN A 133 -0.86 6.54 -12.01
CA ASN A 133 -2.18 7.14 -11.86
C ASN A 133 -2.48 8.20 -12.93
N GLU A 134 -1.50 9.05 -13.24
CA GLU A 134 -1.63 10.10 -14.25
C GLU A 134 -1.72 9.58 -15.69
N MET A 135 -1.54 8.28 -15.91
CA MET A 135 -1.71 7.64 -17.22
C MET A 135 -3.16 7.30 -17.51
N TYR A 136 -4.05 7.23 -16.51
CA TYR A 136 -5.48 6.94 -16.69
C TYR A 136 -5.77 5.69 -17.53
N LEU A 137 -4.98 4.61 -17.35
CA LEU A 137 -5.06 3.39 -18.16
C LEU A 137 -6.40 2.63 -18.04
N PHE A 138 -7.22 2.94 -17.03
CA PHE A 138 -8.58 2.41 -16.93
C PHE A 138 -9.58 3.11 -17.85
N GLU A 139 -9.27 4.33 -18.32
CA GLU A 139 -10.14 5.08 -19.22
C GLU A 139 -10.09 4.49 -20.64
N GLY A 140 -11.26 4.10 -21.15
CA GLY A 140 -11.36 3.46 -22.46
C GLY A 140 -10.78 4.32 -23.59
N ALA A 141 -11.02 5.63 -23.57
CA ALA A 141 -10.50 6.54 -24.60
C ALA A 141 -8.97 6.65 -24.60
N VAL A 142 -8.32 6.50 -23.43
CA VAL A 142 -6.85 6.51 -23.32
C VAL A 142 -6.28 5.23 -23.92
N ARG A 143 -6.85 4.06 -23.57
CA ARG A 143 -6.42 2.78 -24.16
C ARG A 143 -6.59 2.76 -25.68
N GLU A 144 -7.71 3.28 -26.18
CA GLU A 144 -7.96 3.42 -27.62
C GLU A 144 -6.91 4.33 -28.28
N ALA A 145 -6.59 5.47 -27.66
CA ALA A 145 -5.58 6.40 -28.17
C ALA A 145 -4.17 5.80 -28.20
N LEU A 146 -3.87 4.82 -27.37
CA LEU A 146 -2.61 4.05 -27.38
C LEU A 146 -2.57 2.94 -28.44
N GLY A 147 -3.66 2.74 -29.19
CA GLY A 147 -3.77 1.69 -30.21
C GLY A 147 -4.72 0.54 -29.86
N GLY A 148 -5.41 0.63 -28.72
CA GLY A 148 -6.49 -0.28 -28.34
C GLY A 148 -6.05 -1.73 -28.13
N GLU A 149 -7.00 -2.65 -28.26
CA GLU A 149 -6.78 -4.08 -28.06
C GLU A 149 -5.80 -4.69 -29.07
N ASP A 150 -5.73 -4.14 -30.29
CA ASP A 150 -4.82 -4.59 -31.36
C ASP A 150 -3.34 -4.44 -30.96
N GLN A 151 -3.02 -3.45 -30.13
CA GLN A 151 -1.68 -3.26 -29.54
C GLN A 151 -1.59 -3.82 -28.11
N GLY A 152 -2.64 -4.50 -27.65
CA GLY A 152 -2.71 -5.13 -26.33
C GLY A 152 -2.92 -4.16 -25.17
N PHE A 153 -3.48 -2.97 -25.40
CA PHE A 153 -3.93 -2.04 -24.35
C PHE A 153 -5.35 -2.41 -23.89
N THR A 154 -5.47 -3.49 -23.12
CA THR A 154 -6.76 -4.01 -22.62
C THR A 154 -7.05 -3.53 -21.19
N TYR A 155 -8.26 -3.78 -20.69
CA TYR A 155 -8.59 -3.53 -19.29
C TYR A 155 -7.78 -4.43 -18.34
N GLU A 156 -7.62 -5.70 -18.73
CA GLU A 156 -6.84 -6.70 -18.00
C GLU A 156 -5.37 -6.29 -17.92
N TRP A 157 -4.79 -5.82 -19.02
CA TRP A 157 -3.43 -5.30 -19.02
C TRP A 157 -3.27 -4.07 -18.10
N ALA A 158 -4.23 -3.13 -18.11
CA ALA A 158 -4.19 -1.99 -17.19
C ALA A 158 -4.26 -2.46 -15.71
N ARG A 159 -5.08 -3.48 -15.43
CA ARG A 159 -5.15 -4.11 -14.10
C ARG A 159 -3.84 -4.81 -13.74
N GLU A 160 -3.19 -5.49 -14.67
CA GLU A 160 -1.88 -6.12 -14.48
C GLU A 160 -0.80 -5.09 -14.15
N CYS A 161 -0.77 -3.93 -14.83
CA CYS A 161 0.15 -2.85 -14.48
C CYS A 161 -0.04 -2.36 -13.05
N TRP A 162 -1.29 -2.15 -12.63
CA TRP A 162 -1.58 -1.78 -11.25
C TRP A 162 -1.22 -2.88 -10.25
N ALA A 163 -1.42 -4.16 -10.60
CA ALA A 163 -1.02 -5.28 -9.76
C ALA A 163 0.51 -5.37 -9.63
N GLY A 164 1.25 -5.16 -10.71
CA GLY A 164 2.72 -5.16 -10.72
C GLY A 164 3.30 -4.09 -9.80
N ILE A 165 2.91 -2.82 -9.98
CA ILE A 165 3.46 -1.75 -9.12
C ILE A 165 3.02 -1.87 -7.66
N SER A 166 1.84 -2.43 -7.43
CA SER A 166 1.30 -2.73 -6.11
C SER A 166 2.11 -3.84 -5.41
N GLU A 167 2.51 -4.88 -6.14
CA GLU A 167 3.46 -5.89 -5.66
C GLU A 167 4.82 -5.28 -5.33
N THR A 168 5.36 -4.43 -6.21
CA THR A 168 6.63 -3.73 -5.99
C THR A 168 6.54 -2.87 -4.73
N TYR A 169 5.44 -2.15 -4.52
CA TYR A 169 5.21 -1.35 -3.30
C TYR A 169 5.03 -2.22 -2.04
N ALA A 170 4.32 -3.34 -2.13
CA ALA A 170 4.19 -4.31 -1.04
C ALA A 170 5.54 -4.95 -0.65
N THR A 171 6.41 -5.19 -1.63
CA THR A 171 7.76 -5.71 -1.43
C THR A 171 8.67 -4.66 -0.79
N ALA A 172 8.58 -3.40 -1.24
CA ALA A 172 9.37 -2.30 -0.72
C ALA A 172 8.92 -1.82 0.69
N ALA A 173 7.70 -2.18 1.11
CA ALA A 173 7.14 -1.77 2.40
C ALA A 173 8.01 -2.26 3.58
N LYS A 174 8.18 -1.39 4.57
CA LYS A 174 8.95 -1.65 5.79
C LYS A 174 8.17 -1.18 7.01
N GLY A 175 8.07 -2.02 8.03
CA GLY A 175 7.43 -1.68 9.30
C GLY A 175 5.89 -1.77 9.25
N PRO A 176 5.18 -0.88 9.96
CA PRO A 176 3.72 -0.97 10.08
C PRO A 176 3.00 -0.77 8.75
N VAL A 177 1.96 -1.57 8.53
CA VAL A 177 1.06 -1.47 7.39
C VAL A 177 -0.36 -1.20 7.86
N VAL A 178 -1.05 -0.30 7.16
CA VAL A 178 -2.48 -0.05 7.34
C VAL A 178 -3.28 -0.43 6.09
N VAL A 179 -4.37 -1.18 6.27
CA VAL A 179 -5.31 -1.58 5.22
C VAL A 179 -6.62 -0.83 5.39
N PHE A 180 -6.96 0.03 4.44
CA PHE A 180 -8.26 0.71 4.37
C PHE A 180 -9.28 -0.17 3.65
N ALA A 181 -9.80 -1.15 4.38
CA ALA A 181 -10.95 -1.98 3.99
C ALA A 181 -11.56 -2.66 5.22
N GLU A 182 -12.83 -3.06 5.20
CA GLU A 182 -13.38 -3.91 6.27
C GLU A 182 -12.94 -5.37 6.08
N THR A 183 -12.83 -5.80 4.82
CA THR A 183 -12.31 -7.10 4.37
C THR A 183 -11.60 -6.92 3.03
N ALA A 184 -10.74 -7.86 2.65
CA ALA A 184 -10.13 -7.86 1.33
C ALA A 184 -11.05 -8.63 0.35
N HIS A 185 -11.68 -7.93 -0.60
CA HIS A 185 -12.53 -8.57 -1.60
C HIS A 185 -11.66 -9.38 -2.57
N THR A 186 -12.10 -10.60 -2.91
CA THR A 186 -11.41 -11.57 -3.77
C THR A 186 -11.05 -11.06 -5.17
N ARG A 187 -11.70 -9.98 -5.64
CA ARG A 187 -11.40 -9.34 -6.92
C ARG A 187 -10.41 -8.17 -6.82
N SER A 188 -10.02 -7.76 -5.62
CA SER A 188 -9.11 -6.63 -5.40
C SER A 188 -7.65 -7.02 -5.58
N ILE A 189 -6.82 -6.05 -5.96
CA ILE A 189 -5.35 -6.23 -5.99
C ILE A 189 -4.84 -6.51 -4.57
N LEU A 190 -5.42 -5.85 -3.57
CA LEU A 190 -5.16 -6.12 -2.16
C LEU A 190 -5.21 -7.61 -1.80
N TYR A 191 -6.29 -8.29 -2.17
CA TYR A 191 -6.46 -9.72 -1.84
C TYR A 191 -5.49 -10.61 -2.61
N ASN A 192 -5.39 -10.40 -3.93
CA ASN A 192 -4.70 -11.33 -4.81
C ASN A 192 -3.17 -11.16 -4.80
N GLN A 193 -2.69 -9.95 -4.50
CA GLN A 193 -1.29 -9.57 -4.66
C GLN A 193 -0.70 -9.03 -3.37
N GLU A 194 -1.24 -7.93 -2.83
CA GLU A 194 -0.60 -7.18 -1.74
C GLU A 194 -0.54 -7.98 -0.44
N LEU A 195 -1.66 -8.54 0.03
CA LEU A 195 -1.68 -9.28 1.29
C LEU A 195 -0.80 -10.54 1.28
N PRO A 196 -0.77 -11.35 0.20
CA PRO A 196 0.25 -12.39 0.04
C PRO A 196 1.67 -11.88 0.16
N THR A 197 2.05 -10.84 -0.59
CA THR A 197 3.40 -10.26 -0.59
C THR A 197 3.78 -9.69 0.79
N LEU A 198 2.88 -8.94 1.43
CA LEU A 198 3.09 -8.35 2.74
C LEU A 198 3.24 -9.39 3.85
N HIS A 199 2.52 -10.52 3.75
CA HIS A 199 2.65 -11.62 4.70
C HIS A 199 4.07 -12.20 4.66
N THR A 200 4.61 -12.46 3.46
CA THR A 200 5.95 -13.05 3.30
C THR A 200 7.10 -12.04 3.35
N ASN A 201 6.79 -10.74 3.41
CA ASN A 201 7.80 -9.69 3.52
C ASN A 201 8.41 -9.67 4.94
N GLU A 202 9.70 -9.97 5.05
CA GLU A 202 10.45 -10.04 6.32
C GLU A 202 10.46 -8.73 7.13
N HIS A 203 10.24 -7.59 6.46
CA HIS A 203 10.17 -6.27 7.09
C HIS A 203 8.77 -5.86 7.52
N VAL A 204 7.74 -6.65 7.17
CA VAL A 204 6.34 -6.42 7.54
C VAL A 204 5.82 -7.63 8.32
N GLY A 205 5.50 -8.75 7.66
CA GLY A 205 4.86 -9.89 8.30
C GLY A 205 3.45 -9.61 8.83
N LEU A 206 2.72 -10.67 9.20
CA LEU A 206 1.32 -10.57 9.61
C LEU A 206 1.06 -9.63 10.80
N ASP A 207 1.97 -9.61 11.78
CA ASP A 207 1.81 -8.82 13.00
C ASP A 207 1.82 -7.31 12.75
N ASN A 208 2.35 -6.86 11.61
CA ASN A 208 2.40 -5.45 11.24
C ASN A 208 1.25 -5.02 10.33
N ILE A 209 0.39 -5.93 9.87
CA ILE A 209 -0.76 -5.61 9.02
C ILE A 209 -1.98 -5.24 9.88
N ASN A 210 -2.42 -3.98 9.81
CA ASN A 210 -3.53 -3.47 10.62
C ASN A 210 -4.65 -2.93 9.73
N PHE A 211 -5.88 -3.39 9.92
CA PHE A 211 -7.03 -2.83 9.19
C PHE A 211 -7.50 -1.54 9.86
N ALA A 212 -7.71 -0.50 9.06
CA ALA A 212 -8.19 0.80 9.52
C ALA A 212 -9.58 0.69 10.16
N TYR A 213 -10.42 -0.19 9.60
CA TYR A 213 -11.78 -0.43 10.05
C TYR A 213 -11.87 -1.68 10.94
N PRO A 214 -12.80 -1.69 11.92
CA PRO A 214 -13.17 -2.95 12.57
C PRO A 214 -13.75 -3.92 11.56
N ALA A 215 -13.92 -5.18 11.96
CA ALA A 215 -14.68 -6.14 11.17
C ALA A 215 -16.12 -5.66 10.92
N PRO A 216 -16.74 -6.08 9.80
CA PRO A 216 -18.08 -5.64 9.42
C PRO A 216 -19.10 -5.78 10.55
N LYS A 217 -19.95 -4.78 10.74
CA LYS A 217 -20.83 -4.69 11.93
C LYS A 217 -21.94 -5.73 11.93
N GLU A 218 -22.37 -6.11 10.74
CA GLU A 218 -23.38 -7.10 10.43
C GLU A 218 -22.91 -8.53 10.73
N TRP A 219 -21.61 -8.75 10.88
CA TRP A 219 -21.09 -10.05 11.28
C TRP A 219 -21.53 -10.39 12.72
N PRO A 220 -21.87 -11.66 12.98
CA PRO A 220 -22.07 -12.19 14.33
C PRO A 220 -20.91 -11.84 15.27
N LYS A 221 -21.19 -11.74 16.57
CA LYS A 221 -20.21 -11.28 17.57
C LYS A 221 -18.97 -12.18 17.59
N GLU A 222 -19.20 -13.49 17.56
CA GLU A 222 -18.20 -14.55 17.53
C GLU A 222 -17.29 -14.36 16.31
N THR A 223 -17.89 -14.26 15.11
CA THR A 223 -17.16 -13.99 13.87
C THR A 223 -16.33 -12.71 13.93
N ARG A 224 -16.88 -11.59 14.44
CA ARG A 224 -16.12 -10.34 14.59
C ARG A 224 -14.94 -10.44 15.55
N THR A 225 -15.05 -11.30 16.56
CA THR A 225 -14.03 -11.43 17.62
C THR A 225 -12.93 -12.39 17.20
N GLU A 226 -13.29 -13.46 16.50
CA GLU A 226 -12.39 -14.57 16.15
C GLU A 226 -11.84 -14.39 14.71
N VAL A 227 -12.71 -14.21 13.72
CA VAL A 227 -12.34 -14.00 12.30
C VAL A 227 -12.01 -12.53 12.00
N GLY A 228 -12.62 -11.60 12.73
CA GLY A 228 -12.49 -10.17 12.52
C GLY A 228 -11.17 -9.54 13.00
N THR A 229 -10.25 -10.34 13.54
CA THR A 229 -8.92 -9.86 13.92
C THR A 229 -8.12 -9.44 12.68
N HIS A 230 -7.10 -8.58 12.86
CA HIS A 230 -6.29 -8.12 11.73
C HIS A 230 -5.51 -9.26 11.07
N ALA A 231 -4.85 -10.10 11.88
CA ALA A 231 -4.08 -11.23 11.40
C ALA A 231 -4.94 -12.25 10.63
N VAL A 232 -6.15 -12.55 11.10
CA VAL A 232 -7.05 -13.49 10.41
C VAL A 232 -7.58 -12.86 9.11
N ARG A 233 -8.05 -11.60 9.15
CA ARG A 233 -8.52 -10.88 7.94
C ARG A 233 -7.45 -10.67 6.86
N ALA A 234 -6.17 -10.70 7.22
CA ALA A 234 -5.05 -10.62 6.26
C ALA A 234 -4.79 -11.96 5.52
N GLN A 235 -5.41 -13.05 5.96
CA GLN A 235 -5.14 -14.41 5.49
C GLN A 235 -6.37 -15.07 4.89
N VAL A 236 -7.47 -15.12 5.65
CA VAL A 236 -8.67 -15.85 5.26
C VAL A 236 -9.57 -15.01 4.36
N GLN A 237 -10.40 -15.67 3.58
CA GLN A 237 -11.37 -15.01 2.72
C GLN A 237 -12.80 -15.29 3.19
N VAL A 238 -13.66 -14.31 2.98
CA VAL A 238 -15.02 -14.25 3.56
C VAL A 238 -16.05 -13.79 2.53
N ASP A 239 -15.64 -13.70 1.27
CA ASP A 239 -16.34 -12.98 0.20
C ASP A 239 -16.90 -13.94 -0.86
N ASP A 240 -16.18 -15.01 -1.20
CA ASP A 240 -16.61 -15.97 -2.22
C ASP A 240 -16.57 -17.42 -1.69
N PRO A 241 -17.72 -18.08 -1.48
CA PRO A 241 -17.77 -19.45 -0.97
C PRO A 241 -17.17 -20.51 -1.90
N SER A 242 -16.86 -20.16 -3.16
CA SER A 242 -16.27 -21.08 -4.13
C SER A 242 -14.74 -21.10 -4.09
N LEU A 243 -14.11 -20.13 -3.42
CA LEU A 243 -12.65 -20.01 -3.37
C LEU A 243 -12.06 -20.71 -2.14
N PRO A 244 -10.78 -21.14 -2.19
CA PRO A 244 -10.07 -21.69 -1.03
C PRO A 244 -10.10 -20.74 0.17
N HIS A 245 -9.88 -21.29 1.36
CA HIS A 245 -9.77 -20.55 2.62
C HIS A 245 -11.01 -19.72 2.99
N TYR A 246 -12.18 -20.13 2.50
CA TYR A 246 -13.45 -19.51 2.82
C TYR A 246 -13.86 -19.77 4.26
N ILE A 247 -14.18 -18.69 4.98
CA ILE A 247 -14.93 -18.77 6.24
C ILE A 247 -16.25 -18.04 6.03
N ASP A 248 -17.37 -18.77 6.09
CA ASP A 248 -18.72 -18.20 6.06
C ASP A 248 -18.98 -17.38 7.33
N PRO A 249 -19.05 -16.03 7.26
CA PRO A 249 -19.23 -15.20 8.44
C PRO A 249 -20.54 -15.47 9.19
N THR A 250 -21.56 -15.97 8.49
CA THR A 250 -22.91 -16.21 8.99
C THR A 250 -23.06 -17.60 9.59
N ALA A 251 -22.46 -18.62 8.97
CA ALA A 251 -22.50 -19.99 9.47
C ALA A 251 -21.45 -20.25 10.57
N TYR A 252 -20.33 -19.53 10.57
CA TYR A 252 -19.25 -19.64 11.56
C TYR A 252 -19.73 -19.72 13.03
N PRO A 253 -20.60 -18.82 13.55
CA PRO A 253 -21.03 -18.85 14.95
C PRO A 253 -21.87 -20.09 15.32
N THR A 254 -22.37 -20.86 14.35
CA THR A 254 -23.21 -22.04 14.62
C THR A 254 -22.38 -23.26 15.03
N GLN A 255 -21.07 -23.24 14.79
CA GLN A 255 -20.13 -24.27 15.21
C GLN A 255 -19.82 -24.14 16.71
N ASP A 256 -19.44 -25.25 17.35
CA ASP A 256 -18.97 -25.21 18.73
C ASP A 256 -17.67 -24.40 18.85
N PRO A 257 -17.40 -23.75 20.00
CA PRO A 257 -16.25 -22.86 20.14
C PRO A 257 -14.90 -23.51 19.82
N ALA A 258 -14.71 -24.79 20.15
CA ALA A 258 -13.46 -25.50 19.87
C ALA A 258 -13.29 -25.77 18.36
N ALA A 259 -14.38 -26.14 17.67
CA ALA A 259 -14.36 -26.29 16.21
C ALA A 259 -14.10 -24.96 15.49
N ARG A 260 -14.63 -23.84 16.00
CA ARG A 260 -14.40 -22.51 15.43
C ARG A 260 -12.95 -22.05 15.50
N GLU A 261 -12.33 -22.21 16.67
CA GLU A 261 -10.92 -21.91 16.88
C GLU A 261 -10.05 -22.80 15.98
N ALA A 262 -10.31 -24.11 15.98
CA ALA A 262 -9.59 -25.06 15.13
C ALA A 262 -9.74 -24.77 13.62
N ALA A 263 -10.91 -24.33 13.18
CA ALA A 263 -11.15 -23.96 11.78
C ALA A 263 -10.35 -22.72 11.37
N VAL A 264 -10.34 -21.67 12.20
CA VAL A 264 -9.54 -20.47 11.92
C VAL A 264 -8.04 -20.79 11.91
N ASP A 265 -7.57 -21.55 12.88
CA ASP A 265 -6.16 -21.95 12.98
C ASP A 265 -5.75 -22.81 11.78
N ALA A 266 -6.59 -23.77 11.36
CA ALA A 266 -6.34 -24.62 10.21
C ALA A 266 -6.26 -23.80 8.90
N GLU A 267 -7.19 -22.87 8.68
CA GLU A 267 -7.16 -22.03 7.48
C GLU A 267 -5.97 -21.07 7.47
N CYS A 268 -5.64 -20.44 8.59
CA CYS A 268 -4.46 -19.57 8.68
C CYS A 268 -3.17 -20.37 8.46
N ALA A 269 -3.06 -21.58 9.02
CA ALA A 269 -1.92 -22.46 8.78
C ALA A 269 -1.80 -22.88 7.31
N ALA A 270 -2.92 -23.21 6.66
CA ALA A 270 -2.95 -23.58 5.24
C ALA A 270 -2.52 -22.40 4.35
N VAL A 271 -3.05 -21.20 4.60
CA VAL A 271 -2.65 -19.97 3.88
C VAL A 271 -1.16 -19.67 4.08
N THR A 272 -0.66 -19.81 5.30
CA THR A 272 0.76 -19.59 5.61
C THR A 272 1.66 -20.57 4.86
N ALA A 273 1.27 -21.86 4.83
CA ALA A 273 2.00 -22.89 4.10
C ALA A 273 2.02 -22.60 2.59
N GLU A 274 0.87 -22.30 1.98
CA GLU A 274 0.76 -21.98 0.55
C GLU A 274 1.63 -20.77 0.18
N ARG A 275 1.55 -19.68 0.96
CA ARG A 275 2.32 -18.46 0.67
C ARG A 275 3.82 -18.67 0.86
N SER A 276 4.22 -19.46 1.87
CA SER A 276 5.63 -19.80 2.10
C SER A 276 6.20 -20.66 0.97
N GLU A 277 5.43 -21.63 0.47
CA GLU A 277 5.79 -22.45 -0.69
C GLU A 277 5.96 -21.57 -1.93
N ARG A 278 5.00 -20.70 -2.22
CA ARG A 278 5.08 -19.75 -3.36
C ARG A 278 6.29 -18.82 -3.25
N ALA A 279 6.58 -18.30 -2.06
CA ALA A 279 7.74 -17.44 -1.85
C ALA A 279 9.06 -18.20 -2.06
N ALA A 280 9.13 -19.47 -1.63
CA ALA A 280 10.30 -20.33 -1.87
C ALA A 280 10.46 -20.66 -3.36
N GLU A 281 9.38 -20.94 -4.08
CA GLU A 281 9.40 -21.13 -5.54
C GLU A 281 9.91 -19.87 -6.25
N ALA A 282 9.42 -18.69 -5.89
CA ALA A 282 9.86 -17.43 -6.46
C ALA A 282 11.37 -17.17 -6.21
N ALA A 283 11.89 -17.53 -5.04
CA ALA A 283 13.31 -17.41 -4.71
C ALA A 283 14.22 -18.39 -5.48
N THR A 284 13.68 -19.50 -5.99
CA THR A 284 14.43 -20.52 -6.75
C THR A 284 14.28 -20.40 -8.27
N ALA A 285 13.37 -19.55 -8.74
CA ALA A 285 13.23 -19.25 -10.16
C ALA A 285 14.52 -18.56 -10.68
N PRO A 286 15.10 -18.99 -11.82
CA PRO A 286 16.32 -18.40 -12.34
C PRO A 286 16.09 -16.94 -12.71
N THR A 287 16.59 -16.04 -11.88
CA THR A 287 16.65 -14.61 -12.17
C THR A 287 17.57 -14.40 -13.36
N THR A 288 17.01 -13.95 -14.49
CA THR A 288 17.82 -13.51 -15.64
C THR A 288 18.74 -12.39 -15.18
N GLU A 289 20.05 -12.62 -15.37
CA GLU A 289 21.17 -11.80 -14.90
C GLU A 289 20.95 -10.28 -15.13
N THR A 290 20.80 -9.52 -14.05
CA THR A 290 21.24 -8.12 -14.02
C THR A 290 22.59 -8.08 -13.31
N LYS A 291 23.61 -7.70 -14.09
CA LYS A 291 25.03 -7.74 -13.73
C LYS A 291 25.38 -6.50 -12.88
N ALA A 292 25.69 -6.66 -11.59
CA ALA A 292 26.51 -5.72 -10.81
C ALA A 292 27.10 -6.41 -9.55
N PRO A 293 28.26 -5.95 -9.05
CA PRO A 293 29.27 -6.85 -8.50
C PRO A 293 29.08 -7.24 -7.03
N GLU A 294 29.45 -8.48 -6.80
CA GLU A 294 29.87 -9.16 -5.58
C GLU A 294 30.41 -8.21 -4.47
N ALA A 295 29.64 -8.06 -3.41
CA ALA A 295 30.11 -7.62 -2.10
C ALA A 295 29.81 -8.73 -1.10
N GLU A 296 30.85 -9.44 -0.68
CA GLU A 296 30.82 -10.43 0.40
C GLU A 296 30.16 -9.83 1.66
N SER A 297 29.11 -10.49 2.16
CA SER A 297 28.64 -10.33 3.53
C SER A 297 28.74 -11.67 4.27
N PRO A 298 29.38 -11.73 5.44
CA PRO A 298 29.51 -12.96 6.20
C PRO A 298 28.18 -13.33 6.89
N ALA A 299 27.91 -14.63 6.91
CA ALA A 299 26.78 -15.25 7.60
C ALA A 299 26.71 -14.82 9.08
N ARG A 300 25.54 -14.39 9.53
CA ARG A 300 25.24 -14.12 10.94
C ARG A 300 24.04 -14.97 11.36
N GLU A 301 24.25 -15.78 12.39
CA GLU A 301 23.24 -16.64 13.02
C GLU A 301 22.02 -15.85 13.49
N ALA A 302 20.84 -16.39 13.19
CA ALA A 302 19.55 -15.90 13.65
C ALA A 302 19.37 -16.16 15.17
N PRO A 303 18.97 -15.16 15.98
CA PRO A 303 18.48 -15.41 17.33
C PRO A 303 16.98 -15.73 17.31
N GLU A 304 16.61 -16.80 18.02
CA GLU A 304 15.23 -17.17 18.36
C GLU A 304 14.48 -16.00 19.01
N GLN A 305 13.34 -15.62 18.44
CA GLN A 305 12.38 -14.71 19.08
C GLN A 305 11.39 -15.48 19.97
N PRO A 306 11.10 -15.02 21.19
CA PRO A 306 10.07 -15.62 22.04
C PRO A 306 8.67 -15.18 21.61
N ALA A 307 7.77 -16.15 21.48
CA ALA A 307 6.35 -15.95 21.22
C ALA A 307 5.68 -15.11 22.33
N ALA A 308 5.15 -13.94 21.97
CA ALA A 308 4.28 -13.16 22.83
C ALA A 308 2.81 -13.49 22.54
N LYS A 309 2.16 -14.19 23.47
CA LYS A 309 0.71 -14.44 23.49
C LYS A 309 -0.04 -13.16 23.86
N ASN A 310 -0.90 -12.66 22.98
CA ASN A 310 -2.27 -12.15 23.24
C ASN A 310 -2.77 -11.34 22.03
N PRO A 311 -3.91 -11.69 21.40
CA PRO A 311 -4.50 -10.85 20.35
C PRO A 311 -5.18 -9.63 20.98
N ALA A 312 -4.66 -8.44 20.69
CA ALA A 312 -5.27 -7.18 21.10
C ALA A 312 -6.54 -6.92 20.27
N ALA A 313 -7.63 -6.56 20.96
CA ALA A 313 -8.89 -6.18 20.33
C ALA A 313 -8.71 -4.95 19.41
N SER A 314 -9.33 -5.02 18.23
CA SER A 314 -9.24 -4.05 17.13
C SER A 314 -9.68 -2.64 17.54
N ILE A 315 -8.71 -1.74 17.73
CA ILE A 315 -8.93 -0.30 17.85
C ILE A 315 -8.68 0.32 16.47
N PRO A 316 -9.65 1.05 15.88
CA PRO A 316 -9.48 1.71 14.59
C PRO A 316 -8.22 2.59 14.51
N VAL A 317 -7.54 2.56 13.38
CA VAL A 317 -6.17 3.13 13.22
C VAL A 317 -6.09 4.64 13.48
N TRP A 318 -7.18 5.40 13.30
CA TRP A 318 -7.21 6.82 13.66
C TRP A 318 -7.29 7.11 15.17
N GLN A 319 -7.47 6.10 16.01
CA GLN A 319 -7.49 6.23 17.48
C GLN A 319 -6.12 5.93 18.10
N VAL A 320 -5.27 5.17 17.43
CA VAL A 320 -3.84 5.10 17.72
C VAL A 320 -3.21 6.27 16.97
N GLY A 321 -3.16 7.44 17.62
CA GLY A 321 -2.03 8.31 17.34
C GLY A 321 -0.80 7.47 17.63
N PHE A 322 -0.21 6.88 16.59
CA PHE A 322 0.89 5.93 16.70
C PHE A 322 1.94 6.57 17.60
N LYS A 323 2.01 6.11 18.85
CA LYS A 323 3.22 6.20 19.62
C LYS A 323 3.95 4.95 19.21
N PRO A 324 4.91 5.00 18.26
CA PRO A 324 5.76 3.85 18.03
C PRO A 324 6.27 3.45 19.42
N THR A 325 6.05 2.21 19.83
CA THR A 325 6.88 1.65 20.87
C THR A 325 8.23 1.49 20.18
N PRO A 326 9.25 2.32 20.48
CA PRO A 326 10.53 2.16 19.84
C PRO A 326 11.01 0.75 20.17
N VAL A 327 11.12 -0.10 19.15
CA VAL A 327 11.91 -1.32 19.27
C VAL A 327 13.31 -0.82 19.55
N LYS A 328 13.76 -1.04 20.78
CA LYS A 328 15.09 -0.66 21.23
C LYS A 328 16.06 -1.54 20.46
N LEU A 329 16.58 -1.05 19.33
CA LEU A 329 17.82 -1.55 18.77
C LEU A 329 18.86 -1.34 19.87
N GLU A 330 19.32 -2.44 20.49
CA GLU A 330 20.44 -2.40 21.41
C GLU A 330 21.64 -1.84 20.66
N ALA A 331 21.98 -0.59 20.97
CA ALA A 331 23.25 0.00 20.59
C ALA A 331 24.34 -0.88 21.22
N GLY A 332 25.00 -1.67 20.38
CA GLY A 332 26.22 -2.37 20.76
C GLY A 332 27.24 -1.36 21.26
N ALA A 333 27.48 -1.38 22.57
CA ALA A 333 28.61 -0.70 23.17
C ALA A 333 29.88 -1.53 22.92
N SER A 334 30.89 -0.95 22.26
CA SER A 334 32.32 -1.14 22.56
C SER A 334 33.21 -0.33 21.60
N GLY A 335 33.95 0.65 22.12
CA GLY A 335 35.09 1.30 21.44
C GLY A 335 35.38 2.72 21.94
N PRO A 336 36.63 3.07 22.31
CA PRO A 336 36.92 4.23 23.15
C PRO A 336 36.88 5.57 22.39
N THR A 337 36.48 6.59 23.13
CA THR A 337 36.40 8.01 22.78
C THR A 337 37.73 8.59 22.31
N THR A 338 37.72 9.22 21.13
CA THR A 338 38.68 10.26 20.74
C THR A 338 37.97 11.62 20.81
N PRO A 339 38.55 12.65 21.45
CA PRO A 339 37.93 13.98 21.48
C PRO A 339 38.12 14.67 20.12
N SER A 340 37.01 14.97 19.45
CA SER A 340 36.97 15.78 18.24
C SER A 340 36.95 17.27 18.61
N THR A 341 37.94 18.01 18.11
CA THR A 341 38.06 19.47 18.25
C THR A 341 37.12 20.14 17.26
N ALA A 342 36.13 20.87 17.75
CA ALA A 342 35.23 21.67 16.91
C ALA A 342 35.98 22.87 16.29
N PRO A 343 35.76 23.20 15.00
CA PRO A 343 36.18 24.47 14.43
C PRO A 343 35.26 25.63 14.90
N PRO A 344 35.76 26.87 14.99
CA PRO A 344 35.01 28.00 15.53
C PRO A 344 33.91 28.46 14.56
N ALA A 345 32.83 28.99 15.13
CA ALA A 345 31.71 29.60 14.40
C ALA A 345 32.13 30.89 13.67
N PRO A 346 31.57 31.18 12.48
CA PRO A 346 31.82 32.45 11.81
C PRO A 346 31.06 33.60 12.48
N ASP A 347 31.80 34.70 12.65
CA ASP A 347 31.38 35.96 13.24
C ASP A 347 30.32 36.66 12.37
N LEU A 348 29.23 37.09 13.01
CA LEU A 348 28.19 37.94 12.43
C LEU A 348 28.52 39.39 12.80
N GLU A 349 29.30 40.07 11.96
CA GLU A 349 29.44 41.53 12.02
C GLU A 349 28.71 42.25 10.88
N LYS A 350 27.93 43.23 11.34
CA LYS A 350 27.14 44.23 10.60
C LYS A 350 28.00 45.07 9.66
N GLN A 351 27.40 45.48 8.53
CA GLN A 351 27.45 46.85 8.00
C GLN A 351 26.36 46.96 6.91
N SER A 352 25.25 47.62 7.19
CA SER A 352 25.00 49.07 7.06
C SER A 352 24.76 49.52 5.62
N ALA A 353 23.53 49.99 5.40
CA ALA A 353 23.03 50.55 4.16
C ALA A 353 23.55 51.96 3.85
N ALA A 354 23.52 52.31 2.56
CA ALA A 354 23.11 53.59 1.92
C ALA A 354 24.09 54.00 0.77
N PRO A 355 23.78 55.02 -0.06
CA PRO A 355 22.79 54.98 -1.15
C PRO A 355 23.32 55.61 -2.49
N GLY A 356 22.58 55.40 -3.60
CA GLY A 356 22.35 56.44 -4.61
C GLY A 356 23.19 56.48 -5.90
N LEU A 357 22.45 56.49 -7.02
CA LEU A 357 22.58 57.30 -8.26
C LEU A 357 23.88 57.24 -9.09
N GLU A 358 23.81 56.65 -10.28
CA GLU A 358 23.49 57.32 -11.57
C GLU A 358 22.89 56.33 -12.58
#